data_AF-R9LCL5-F1
#
_entry.id   AF-R9LCL5-F1
#
_cell.length_a   1.000
_cell.length_b   1.000
_cell.length_c   1.000
_cell.angle_alpha   90.00
_cell.angle_beta   90.00
_cell.angle_gamma   90.00
#
_symmetry.space_group_name_H-M   'P 1'
#
loop_
_entity.id
_entity.type
_entity.pdbx_description
1 polymer ?
#
loop_
_entity_poly.entity_id
_entity_poly.type
_entity_poly.pdbx_seq_one_letter_code
_entity_poly.pdbx_strand_id
1 'polypeptide(L)'
;MKDRHAVTNQIGMEALGALGAIPIEARVVEDGPRFVSGGGVTSGLDVALYLIDRELGPQIANAVEKLFEYEKRGTVWRAEGIAPINFNEN
;
A
#
# COMPACT_ATOMS: atom_id res chain seq x y z
N MET A 1 -9.36 -12.66 1.97
CA MET A 1 -9.53 -11.21 2.17
C MET A 1 -10.22 -10.88 3.48
N LYS A 2 -11.09 -11.76 4.00
CA LYS A 2 -11.75 -11.59 5.30
C LYS A 2 -10.84 -10.96 6.38
N ASP A 3 -11.31 -9.86 6.96
CA ASP A 3 -10.72 -9.10 8.07
C ASP A 3 -9.31 -8.56 7.79
N ARG A 4 -8.90 -8.45 6.52
CA ARG A 4 -7.61 -7.88 6.11
C ARG A 4 -7.76 -6.47 5.61
N HIS A 5 -6.86 -5.58 6.01
CA HIS A 5 -6.72 -4.28 5.37
C HIS A 5 -6.15 -4.46 3.98
N ALA A 6 -6.79 -3.87 2.98
CA ALA A 6 -6.35 -3.99 1.60
C ALA A 6 -6.79 -2.82 0.74
N VAL A 7 -6.13 -2.65 -0.39
CA VAL A 7 -6.55 -1.73 -1.45
C VAL A 7 -6.52 -2.44 -2.80
N THR A 8 -7.30 -1.94 -3.75
CA THR A 8 -7.30 -2.39 -5.14
C THR A 8 -7.55 -1.20 -6.06
N ASN A 9 -7.66 -1.43 -7.37
CA ASN A 9 -8.08 -0.40 -8.31
C ASN A 9 -9.41 0.23 -7.87
N GLN A 10 -9.59 1.54 -8.09
CA GLN A 10 -10.80 2.28 -7.68
C GLN A 10 -12.12 1.57 -8.05
N ILE A 11 -12.18 0.98 -9.25
CA ILE A 11 -13.38 0.29 -9.76
C ILE A 11 -13.70 -0.98 -8.96
N GLY A 12 -12.70 -1.58 -8.31
CA GLY A 12 -12.83 -2.82 -7.54
C GLY A 12 -13.03 -2.63 -6.04
N MET A 13 -13.06 -1.40 -5.50
CA MET A 13 -13.09 -1.15 -4.05
C MET A 13 -14.36 -1.69 -3.37
N GLU A 14 -15.52 -1.54 -4.02
CA GLU A 14 -16.78 -2.09 -3.49
C GLU A 14 -16.75 -3.62 -3.44
N ALA A 15 -16.29 -4.26 -4.53
CA ALA A 15 -16.14 -5.71 -4.60
C ALA A 15 -15.12 -6.23 -3.58
N LEU A 16 -14.05 -5.48 -3.31
CA LEU A 16 -13.06 -5.82 -2.29
C LEU A 16 -13.69 -5.88 -0.90
N GLY A 17 -14.55 -4.92 -0.55
CA GLY A 17 -15.34 -4.93 0.68
C GLY A 17 -16.32 -6.12 0.73
N ALA A 18 -16.99 -6.43 -0.39
CA ALA A 18 -17.91 -7.57 -0.48
C ALA A 18 -17.21 -8.93 -0.25
N LEU A 19 -15.90 -9.04 -0.50
CA LEU A 19 -15.07 -10.21 -0.18
C LEU A 19 -14.63 -10.29 1.30
N GLY A 20 -15.09 -9.35 2.12
CA GLY A 20 -14.81 -9.26 3.55
C GLY A 20 -13.49 -8.56 3.90
N ALA A 21 -12.82 -7.91 2.95
CA ALA A 21 -11.69 -7.05 3.28
C ALA A 21 -12.15 -5.80 4.04
N ILE A 22 -11.20 -5.12 4.68
CA ILE A 22 -11.34 -3.76 5.20
C ILE A 22 -10.69 -2.84 4.15
N PRO A 23 -11.46 -2.18 3.26
CA PRO A 23 -10.89 -1.38 2.19
C PRO A 23 -10.24 -0.12 2.77
N ILE A 24 -8.99 0.14 2.39
CA ILE A 24 -8.24 1.33 2.79
C ILE A 24 -7.94 2.16 1.56
N GLU A 25 -8.30 3.44 1.58
CA GLU A 25 -7.93 4.39 0.52
C GLU A 25 -6.46 4.83 0.69
N ALA A 26 -5.54 4.00 0.20
CA ALA A 26 -4.11 4.30 0.15
C ALA A 26 -3.49 3.79 -1.15
N ARG A 27 -2.30 4.28 -1.51
CA ARG A 27 -1.61 3.81 -2.71
C ARG A 27 -1.07 2.39 -2.55
N VAL A 28 -0.53 2.10 -1.36
CA VAL A 28 0.01 0.81 -0.94
C VAL A 28 -0.47 0.53 0.48
N VAL A 29 -0.98 -0.67 0.72
CA VAL A 29 -1.43 -1.16 2.03
C VAL A 29 -0.66 -2.43 2.36
N GLU A 30 -0.10 -2.48 3.55
CA GLU A 30 0.47 -3.69 4.13
C GLU A 30 -0.38 -4.18 5.30
N ASP A 31 -0.68 -5.47 5.31
CA ASP A 31 -1.46 -6.13 6.36
C ASP A 31 -0.70 -7.36 6.88
N GLY A 32 0.11 -7.11 7.89
CA GLY A 32 1.00 -8.11 8.47
C GLY A 32 2.17 -8.52 7.56
N PRO A 33 2.94 -9.54 7.93
CA PRO A 33 4.26 -9.79 7.35
C PRO A 33 4.23 -10.37 5.92
N ARG A 34 3.07 -10.82 5.42
CA ARG A 34 2.97 -11.61 4.18
C ARG A 34 1.98 -11.05 3.16
N PHE A 35 1.41 -9.87 3.40
CA PHE A 35 0.42 -9.31 2.50
C PHE A 35 0.69 -7.83 2.26
N VAL A 36 0.86 -7.48 0.99
CA VAL A 36 0.92 -6.09 0.50
C VAL A 36 0.01 -6.00 -0.71
N SER A 37 -0.80 -4.95 -0.79
CA SER A 37 -1.71 -4.68 -1.90
C SER A 37 -1.51 -3.26 -2.41
N GLY A 38 -1.69 -3.08 -3.72
CA GLY A 38 -1.58 -1.80 -4.41
C GLY A 38 -2.93 -1.37 -4.97
N GLY A 39 -3.18 -0.05 -4.99
CA GLY A 39 -4.42 0.52 -5.49
C GLY A 39 -4.50 0.57 -7.02
N GLY A 40 -4.40 1.78 -7.59
CA GLY A 40 -4.48 1.99 -9.04
C GLY A 40 -3.41 1.22 -9.84
N VAL A 41 -3.57 1.15 -11.17
CA VAL A 41 -2.73 0.29 -12.04
C VAL A 41 -1.22 0.53 -11.84
N THR A 42 -0.79 1.79 -11.74
CA THR A 42 0.64 2.11 -11.59
C THR A 42 1.18 1.93 -10.18
N SER A 43 0.33 1.64 -9.19
CA SER A 43 0.77 1.39 -7.81
C SER A 43 1.67 0.16 -7.67
N GLY A 44 1.65 -0.75 -8.66
CA GLY A 44 2.54 -1.91 -8.68
C GLY A 44 4.03 -1.52 -8.63
N LEU A 45 4.41 -0.35 -9.17
CA LEU A 45 5.78 0.15 -9.09
C LEU A 45 6.16 0.51 -7.65
N ASP A 46 5.26 1.20 -6.94
CA ASP A 46 5.48 1.55 -5.53
C ASP A 46 5.48 0.31 -4.63
N VAL A 47 4.61 -0.67 -4.90
CA VAL A 47 4.61 -1.96 -4.20
C VAL A 47 5.94 -2.68 -4.40
N ALA A 48 6.45 -2.76 -5.64
CA ALA A 48 7.71 -3.41 -5.94
C ALA A 48 8.89 -2.72 -5.24
N LEU A 49 9.01 -1.40 -5.34
CA LEU A 49 10.05 -0.64 -4.68
C LEU A 49 9.96 -0.71 -3.15
N TYR A 50 8.75 -0.69 -2.62
CA TYR A 50 8.53 -0.88 -1.19
C TYR A 50 9.03 -2.25 -0.70
N LEU A 51 8.71 -3.32 -1.42
CA LEU A 51 9.18 -4.66 -1.08
C LEU A 51 10.69 -4.79 -1.21
N ILE A 52 11.30 -4.19 -2.24
CA ILE A 52 12.77 -4.19 -2.40
C ILE A 52 13.43 -3.49 -1.20
N ASP A 53 12.94 -2.32 -0.80
CA ASP A 53 13.47 -1.60 0.37
C ASP A 53 13.29 -2.41 1.66
N ARG A 54 12.11 -2.99 1.88
CA ARG A 54 11.78 -3.79 3.06
C ARG A 54 12.64 -5.06 3.18
N GLU A 55 12.85 -5.77 2.08
CA GLU A 55 13.47 -7.10 2.08
C GLU A 55 14.98 -7.06 1.83
N LEU A 56 15.45 -6.12 1.00
CA LEU A 56 16.85 -6.03 0.55
C LEU A 56 17.55 -4.77 1.04
N GLY A 57 16.81 -3.81 1.59
CA GLY A 57 17.33 -2.57 2.14
C GLY A 57 17.46 -1.43 1.12
N PRO A 58 17.73 -0.22 1.62
CA PRO A 58 17.61 1.01 0.85
C PRO A 58 18.67 1.18 -0.25
N GLN A 59 19.82 0.52 -0.15
CA GLN A 59 20.87 0.61 -1.17
C GLN A 59 20.43 -0.04 -2.48
N ILE A 60 19.81 -1.21 -2.42
CA ILE A 60 19.27 -1.90 -3.60
C ILE A 60 18.03 -1.17 -4.10
N ALA A 61 17.15 -0.73 -3.21
CA ALA A 61 15.97 0.06 -3.59
C ALA A 61 16.38 1.30 -4.40
N ASN A 62 17.30 2.11 -3.90
CA ASN A 62 17.81 3.30 -4.59
C ASN A 62 18.49 2.98 -5.93
N ALA A 63 19.18 1.84 -6.06
CA ALA A 63 19.75 1.41 -7.33
C ALA A 63 18.66 1.08 -8.37
N VAL A 64 17.58 0.44 -7.93
CA VAL A 64 16.43 0.12 -8.79
C VAL A 64 15.64 1.39 -9.15
N GLU A 65 15.41 2.30 -8.21
CA GLU A 65 14.77 3.59 -8.48
C GLU A 65 15.53 4.37 -9.57
N LYS A 66 16.86 4.40 -9.50
CA LYS A 66 17.72 5.01 -10.53
C LYS A 66 17.65 4.29 -11.87
N LEU A 67 17.65 2.96 -11.87
CA LEU A 67 17.58 2.16 -13.10
C LEU A 67 16.26 2.41 -13.86
N PHE A 68 15.15 2.53 -13.13
CA PHE A 68 13.83 2.75 -13.71
C PHE A 68 13.46 4.23 -13.83
N GLU A 69 14.34 5.14 -13.40
CA GLU A 69 14.07 6.58 -13.27
C GLU A 69 12.74 6.88 -12.57
N TYR A 70 12.45 6.12 -11.51
CA TYR A 70 11.17 6.15 -10.80
C TYR A 70 11.38 6.05 -9.28
N GLU A 71 10.93 7.08 -8.56
CA GLU A 71 10.93 7.13 -7.10
C GLU A 71 9.55 6.71 -6.54
N LYS A 72 9.54 5.86 -5.50
CA LYS A 72 8.26 5.43 -4.89
C LYS A 72 7.54 6.59 -4.20
N ARG A 73 6.21 6.63 -4.35
CA ARG A 73 5.36 7.73 -3.86
C ARG A 73 4.68 7.38 -2.54
N GLY A 74 4.85 8.29 -1.57
CA GLY A 74 3.99 8.38 -0.37
C GLY A 74 4.30 7.35 0.72
N THR A 75 3.49 7.41 1.77
CA THR A 75 3.57 6.54 2.94
C THR A 75 2.81 5.24 2.69
N VAL A 76 3.43 4.10 2.98
CA VAL A 76 2.73 2.81 3.00
C VAL A 76 1.81 2.77 4.20
N TRP A 77 0.53 2.52 3.99
CA TRP A 77 -0.43 2.42 5.08
C TRP A 77 -0.26 1.09 5.81
N ARG A 78 -0.28 1.15 7.15
CA ARG A 78 -0.29 0.00 8.07
C ARG A 78 -1.26 0.28 9.21
N ALA A 79 -1.86 -0.78 9.77
CA ALA A 79 -2.70 -0.71 10.96
C ALA A 79 -1.87 -0.57 12.26
N GLU A 80 -0.98 0.41 12.30
CA GLU A 80 -0.02 0.63 13.38
C GLU A 80 0.01 2.12 13.78
N GLY A 81 0.30 2.40 15.06
CA GLY A 81 0.42 3.76 15.57
C GLY A 81 -0.87 4.36 16.14
N ILE A 82 -0.88 5.68 16.32
CA ILE A 82 -2.01 6.43 16.89
C ILE A 82 -3.03 6.70 15.77
N ALA A 83 -4.31 6.46 16.05
CA ALA A 83 -5.38 6.78 15.12
C ALA A 83 -5.42 8.29 14.82
N PRO A 84 -5.56 8.70 13.54
CA PRO A 84 -5.65 10.12 13.19
C PRO A 84 -6.94 10.72 13.77
N ILE A 85 -6.86 11.99 14.18
CA ILE A 85 -8.04 12.77 14.56
C ILE A 85 -8.91 12.94 13.31
N ASN A 86 -10.21 12.67 13.41
CA ASN A 86 -11.12 12.91 12.30
C ASN A 86 -11.41 14.41 12.19
N PHE A 87 -10.85 15.06 11.16
CA PHE A 87 -11.06 16.49 10.92
C PHE A 87 -12.45 16.81 10.32
N ASN A 88 -13.23 15.80 9.95
CA ASN A 88 -14.53 15.95 9.27
C ASN A 88 -15.74 15.71 10.18
N GLU A 89 -15.52 15.29 11.43
CA GLU A 89 -16.58 15.19 12.45
C GLU A 89 -16.62 16.49 13.27
N ASN A 90 -17.48 17.42 12.85
CA ASN A 90 -17.91 18.60 13.62
C ASN A 90 -19.43 18.67 13.62
#